data_AF-A0A7X0RWT6-F1
#
_entry.id   AF-A0A7X0RWT6-F1
#
_cell.length_a   1.000
_cell.length_b   1.000
_cell.length_c   1.000
_cell.angle_alpha   90.00
_cell.angle_beta   90.00
_cell.angle_gamma   90.00
#
_symmetry.space_group_name_H-M   'P 1'
#
loop_
_entity.id
_entity.type
_entity.pdbx_description
1 polymer ?
#
loop_
_entity_poly.entity_id
_entity_poly.type
_entity_poly.pdbx_seq_one_letter_code
_entity_poly.pdbx_strand_id
1 'polypeptide(L)'
;MKGRPLTERVILGGFQSARPCGGAARRRRAGRLLLLAAAALARCQSSRHRCRQYDSRCFAPSLHTRTSRVANANNRVRVTVEGPGRLVGPDNGDSTDYDSYKGESRRLFSGKPLAVVASAAEAGDVVVRAVSPGLRSGELGLTSVPPLPANGGDDEITLYGIGSAAPLETGPNTMEVQAADIPVRKLEILCPEGNRPHPDQRSIPIRVRLHPADAAYPDVQWRITNAAGVDANIATLQTNGHEAVVTALGDGNVYIRCATNNGSDKIKLYAQMELQIAGLGQAHLNPYEFVSAGYHSEASRNLTNGNERGVATARDEESRIVFEKVDFGSYGADEIALPVFSLDGEAFPIEIWEGIPGEQGAERLSTVTYQKPSRWNVYQEATYRLPRRLQGITSLSFVLRRKIHLKGFQFNMAEKAYARLSALENDRIYGDSFTLADEAVENIGNNVSLVFEDMDFGERGSAKLVLCGHSPSANNTLHLLFSGPEGESKQIVEFAYSDGYREREFDLERIAGAQTVTFVFLPGSHFHLKWFQFR
;
A
#
# COMPACT_ATOMS: atom_id res chain seq x y z
N MET A 1 1.50 55.95 -16.77
CA MET A 1 2.19 56.06 -15.47
C MET A 1 1.52 55.10 -14.50
N LYS A 2 2.32 54.31 -13.77
CA LYS A 2 1.88 53.31 -12.79
C LYS A 2 1.50 54.00 -11.49
N GLY A 3 0.30 53.73 -10.96
CA GLY A 3 -0.04 53.98 -9.56
C GLY A 3 -0.57 52.68 -8.94
N ARG A 4 0.23 52.03 -8.10
CA ARG A 4 -0.20 50.86 -7.31
C ARG A 4 -0.96 51.38 -6.08
N PRO A 5 -2.15 50.86 -5.74
CA PRO A 5 -2.74 51.14 -4.44
C PRO A 5 -1.99 50.34 -3.36
N LEU A 6 -1.52 51.06 -2.34
CA LEU A 6 -0.93 50.49 -1.12
C LEU A 6 -2.03 49.80 -0.31
N THR A 7 -2.14 48.47 -0.46
CA THR A 7 -2.85 47.65 0.52
C THR A 7 -1.87 47.39 1.67
N GLU A 8 -2.01 48.09 2.80
CA GLU A 8 -1.28 47.72 4.01
C GLU A 8 -1.79 46.36 4.51
N ARG A 9 -1.06 45.29 4.18
CA ARG A 9 -1.19 44.00 4.84
C ARG A 9 -0.43 44.05 6.16
N VAL A 10 -1.14 44.24 7.26
CA VAL A 10 -0.59 44.03 8.60
C VAL A 10 -0.69 42.54 8.93
N ILE A 11 0.42 41.80 8.74
CA ILE A 11 0.58 40.44 9.27
C ILE A 11 1.32 40.56 10.60
N LEU A 12 0.61 40.39 11.72
CA LEU A 12 1.24 40.34 13.05
C LEU A 12 1.58 38.89 13.41
N GLY A 13 2.88 38.58 13.42
CA GLY A 13 3.43 37.36 14.02
C GLY A 13 3.66 37.53 15.53
N GLY A 14 3.41 36.47 16.30
CA GLY A 14 3.37 36.50 17.77
C GLY A 14 4.69 36.89 18.46
N PHE A 15 4.57 37.66 19.55
CA PHE A 15 5.67 38.00 20.47
C PHE A 15 5.61 37.16 21.75
N GLN A 16 6.78 36.72 22.22
CA GLN A 16 6.99 36.09 23.52
C GLN A 16 6.97 37.14 24.65
N SER A 17 6.32 36.83 25.77
CA SER A 17 6.50 37.57 27.02
C SER A 17 7.81 37.16 27.71
N ALA A 18 8.80 38.04 27.74
CA ALA A 18 9.86 38.00 28.75
C ALA A 18 9.48 38.91 29.93
N ARG A 19 9.92 38.53 31.14
CA ARG A 19 9.67 39.22 32.42
C ARG A 19 10.17 40.68 32.45
N PRO A 20 9.70 41.51 33.40
CA PRO A 20 9.59 42.96 33.21
C PRO A 20 10.91 43.67 33.50
N CYS A 21 11.46 44.32 32.49
CA CYS A 21 12.42 45.41 32.65
C CYS A 21 12.08 46.49 31.62
N GLY A 22 11.44 47.57 32.08
CA GLY A 22 11.29 48.87 31.40
C GLY A 22 10.59 48.91 30.05
N GLY A 23 9.42 49.57 29.98
CA GLY A 23 8.92 50.16 28.72
C GLY A 23 7.43 50.02 28.44
N ALA A 24 6.70 51.12 28.65
CA ALA A 24 5.42 51.56 28.08
C ALA A 24 4.49 50.53 27.38
N ALA A 25 3.25 50.45 27.88
CA ALA A 25 2.09 49.94 27.15
C ALA A 25 1.94 50.67 25.79
N ARG A 26 2.40 50.05 24.70
CA ARG A 26 2.19 50.60 23.35
C ARG A 26 0.74 50.37 22.92
N ARG A 27 -0.09 51.40 23.12
CA ARG A 27 -1.40 51.56 22.46
C ARG A 27 -1.19 51.56 20.94
N ARG A 28 -1.90 50.70 20.21
CA ARG A 28 -1.94 50.73 18.72
C ARG A 28 -3.36 51.06 18.28
N ARG A 29 -3.49 52.07 17.40
CA ARG A 29 -4.75 52.45 16.77
C ARG A 29 -5.06 51.45 15.65
N ALA A 30 -6.29 50.93 15.60
CA ALA A 30 -6.77 50.04 14.55
C ALA A 30 -7.68 50.82 13.59
N GLY A 31 -7.53 50.61 12.28
CA GLY A 31 -8.51 51.01 11.27
C GLY A 31 -9.70 50.03 11.19
N ARG A 32 -10.70 50.35 10.36
CA ARG A 32 -12.05 49.74 10.29
C ARG A 32 -12.13 48.22 10.05
N LEU A 33 -11.02 47.55 9.70
CA LEU A 33 -10.93 46.09 9.58
C LEU A 33 -9.58 45.64 10.17
N LEU A 34 -9.61 44.73 11.15
CA LEU A 34 -8.39 44.22 11.77
C LEU A 34 -8.23 42.73 11.45
N LEU A 35 -7.18 42.41 10.68
CA LEU A 35 -6.79 41.02 10.40
C LEU A 35 -5.97 40.50 11.60
N LEU A 36 -6.50 39.53 12.33
CA LEU A 36 -5.88 39.01 13.55
C LEU A 36 -5.51 37.53 13.41
N ALA A 37 -4.21 37.25 13.46
CA ALA A 37 -3.74 35.90 13.73
C ALA A 37 -3.88 35.62 15.24
N ALA A 38 -4.99 35.02 15.66
CA ALA A 38 -5.17 34.60 17.04
C ALA A 38 -4.34 33.33 17.29
N ALA A 39 -3.20 33.42 17.98
CA ALA A 39 -2.47 32.23 18.40
C ALA A 39 -3.17 31.60 19.62
N ALA A 40 -4.01 30.59 19.42
CA ALA A 40 -4.44 29.72 20.52
C ALA A 40 -3.21 28.97 21.05
N LEU A 41 -2.85 29.21 22.31
CA LEU A 41 -1.75 28.50 22.99
C LEU A 41 -2.16 27.03 23.19
N ALA A 42 -1.85 26.17 22.22
CA ALA A 42 -1.85 24.72 22.43
C ALA A 42 -0.75 24.40 23.47
N ARG A 43 -1.13 24.23 24.73
CA ARG A 43 -0.23 23.81 25.82
C ARG A 43 -0.18 22.29 25.84
N CYS A 44 1.01 21.72 25.68
CA CYS A 44 1.28 20.33 26.03
C CYS A 44 2.17 20.35 27.28
N GLN A 45 1.66 19.88 28.42
CA GLN A 45 2.51 19.44 29.52
C GLN A 45 2.96 18.02 29.19
N SER A 46 4.08 17.88 28.50
CA SER A 46 4.75 16.59 28.38
C SER A 46 6.25 16.74 28.53
N SER A 47 6.82 15.86 29.34
CA SER A 47 8.24 15.61 29.42
C SER A 47 8.74 15.14 28.05
N ARG A 48 9.46 16.02 27.35
CA ARG A 48 10.31 15.79 26.16
C ARG A 48 9.93 14.59 25.27
N HIS A 49 9.34 14.85 24.10
CA HIS A 49 9.68 14.11 22.88
C HIS A 49 9.79 15.10 21.70
N ARG A 50 10.98 15.22 21.11
CA ARG A 50 11.18 16.02 19.88
C ARG A 50 10.57 15.26 18.71
N CYS A 51 9.61 15.87 18.03
CA CYS A 51 9.29 15.54 16.65
C CYS A 51 10.38 16.17 15.76
N ARG A 52 11.40 15.40 15.41
CA ARG A 52 12.22 15.64 14.22
C ARG A 52 12.04 14.44 13.31
N GLN A 53 11.43 14.68 12.15
CA GLN A 53 11.58 13.83 10.99
C GLN A 53 13.09 13.83 10.68
N TYR A 54 13.73 12.67 10.79
CA TYR A 54 15.18 12.43 10.67
C TYR A 54 16.06 13.02 11.79
N ASP A 55 16.31 12.23 12.84
CA ASP A 55 17.68 12.04 13.36
C ASP A 55 17.73 10.89 14.39
N SER A 56 18.66 9.96 14.19
CA SER A 56 18.97 8.84 15.06
C SER A 56 20.12 9.24 16.01
N ARG A 57 19.84 9.39 17.32
CA ARG A 57 20.79 9.16 18.44
C ARG A 57 20.22 9.52 19.83
N CYS A 58 20.72 8.81 20.83
CA CYS A 58 20.26 8.73 22.22
C CYS A 58 20.56 9.94 23.15
N PHE A 59 19.65 10.13 24.12
CA PHE A 59 19.70 10.67 25.51
C PHE A 59 20.59 11.85 25.98
N ALA A 60 19.92 12.83 26.65
CA ALA A 60 20.19 13.35 28.03
C ALA A 60 19.17 14.48 28.41
N PRO A 61 18.55 14.51 29.61
CA PRO A 61 17.51 15.48 29.97
C PRO A 61 18.06 16.73 30.68
N SER A 62 17.88 17.90 30.07
CA SER A 62 17.89 19.21 30.74
C SER A 62 16.46 19.79 30.78
N LEU A 63 15.93 20.00 31.98
CA LEU A 63 14.64 20.64 32.17
C LEU A 63 14.74 22.12 31.80
N HIS A 64 14.17 22.47 30.64
CA HIS A 64 13.80 23.83 30.27
C HIS A 64 12.42 23.73 29.60
N THR A 65 11.39 24.23 30.28
CA THR A 65 10.03 24.36 29.74
C THR A 65 10.01 25.48 28.69
N ARG A 66 10.36 25.16 27.44
CA ARG A 66 10.12 26.07 26.31
C ARG A 66 8.68 25.85 25.80
N THR A 67 7.90 26.92 25.71
CA THR A 67 6.60 26.95 25.03
C THR A 67 6.81 26.77 23.52
N SER A 68 6.79 25.52 23.04
CA SER A 68 6.90 25.22 21.61
C SER A 68 5.52 25.01 20.99
N ARG A 69 5.26 25.66 19.86
CA ARG A 69 4.07 25.42 19.02
C ARG A 69 4.05 23.96 18.56
N VAL A 70 2.88 23.33 18.62
CA VAL A 70 2.66 21.97 18.10
C VAL A 70 2.38 22.08 16.60
N ALA A 71 3.38 21.74 15.79
CA ALA A 71 3.36 22.01 14.34
C ALA A 71 2.28 21.24 13.57
N ASN A 72 1.81 20.10 14.09
CA ASN A 72 0.75 19.29 13.51
C ASN A 72 -0.59 19.39 14.26
N ALA A 73 -0.78 20.40 15.12
CA ALA A 73 -2.03 20.56 15.85
C ALA A 73 -3.19 20.89 14.89
N ASN A 74 -4.31 20.19 15.07
CA ASN A 74 -5.52 20.29 14.25
C ASN A 74 -6.80 20.42 15.09
N ASN A 75 -6.66 20.86 16.35
CA ASN A 75 -7.77 21.09 17.27
C ASN A 75 -8.84 21.98 16.65
N ARG A 76 -10.11 21.69 16.93
CA ARG A 76 -11.19 22.63 16.67
C ARG A 76 -11.17 23.76 17.69
N VAL A 77 -11.18 25.00 17.21
CA VAL A 77 -11.16 26.22 18.02
C VAL A 77 -12.40 27.02 17.72
N ARG A 78 -13.14 27.38 18.77
CA ARG A 78 -14.23 28.35 18.73
C ARG A 78 -13.71 29.72 19.13
N VAL A 79 -14.13 30.75 18.41
CA VAL A 79 -13.76 32.15 18.65
C VAL A 79 -15.02 32.95 18.95
N THR A 80 -15.04 33.66 20.07
CA THR A 80 -16.10 34.61 20.43
C THR A 80 -15.53 36.01 20.58
N VAL A 81 -16.35 37.02 20.30
CA VAL A 81 -15.99 38.44 20.40
C VAL A 81 -17.04 39.16 21.23
N GLU A 82 -16.62 39.81 22.31
CA GLU A 82 -17.43 40.63 23.21
C GLU A 82 -17.01 42.11 23.08
N GLY A 83 -17.95 43.04 23.31
CA GLY A 83 -17.71 44.50 23.18
C GLY A 83 -18.05 45.06 21.78
N PRO A 84 -17.57 46.28 21.43
CA PRO A 84 -17.89 46.96 20.16
C PRO A 84 -17.07 46.41 18.98
N GLY A 85 -17.17 45.10 18.75
CA GLY A 85 -16.54 44.38 17.67
C GLY A 85 -17.32 43.10 17.34
N ARG A 86 -17.09 42.54 16.14
CA ARG A 86 -17.72 41.29 15.71
C ARG A 86 -16.75 40.40 14.95
N LEU A 87 -16.93 39.10 15.07
CA LEU A 87 -16.24 38.12 14.23
C LEU A 87 -16.80 38.17 12.81
N VAL A 88 -15.94 38.41 11.82
CA VAL A 88 -16.28 38.41 10.39
C VAL A 88 -16.17 37.01 9.79
N GLY A 89 -15.25 36.20 10.33
CA GLY A 89 -15.04 34.82 9.94
C GLY A 89 -13.69 34.26 10.42
N PRO A 90 -13.62 32.98 10.77
CA PRO A 90 -12.38 32.25 10.97
C PRO A 90 -11.90 31.58 9.67
N ASP A 91 -10.59 31.33 9.59
CA ASP A 91 -9.94 30.57 8.51
C ASP A 91 -8.71 29.83 9.07
N ASN A 92 -8.22 28.82 8.36
CA ASN A 92 -6.99 28.09 8.67
C ASN A 92 -6.07 27.91 7.44
N GLY A 93 -6.55 28.24 6.24
CA GLY A 93 -5.81 28.06 4.99
C GLY A 93 -5.69 26.62 4.49
N ASP A 94 -6.47 25.67 5.03
CA ASP A 94 -6.58 24.30 4.50
C ASP A 94 -7.57 24.27 3.33
N SER A 95 -7.07 24.04 2.11
CA SER A 95 -7.91 23.97 0.90
C SER A 95 -8.85 22.76 0.88
N THR A 96 -8.73 21.84 1.83
CA THR A 96 -9.58 20.65 1.98
C THR A 96 -10.58 20.75 3.12
N ASP A 97 -10.63 21.90 3.82
CA ASP A 97 -11.58 22.16 4.89
C ASP A 97 -12.77 22.97 4.35
N TYR A 98 -13.94 22.34 4.34
CA TYR A 98 -15.18 22.89 3.78
C TYR A 98 -16.10 23.53 4.82
N ASP A 99 -15.62 23.73 6.06
CA ASP A 99 -16.36 24.52 7.06
C ASP A 99 -16.73 25.91 6.51
N SER A 100 -17.84 26.47 6.97
CA SER A 100 -18.27 27.82 6.56
C SER A 100 -17.29 28.90 7.05
N TYR A 101 -16.92 29.83 6.16
CA TYR A 101 -16.17 31.04 6.52
C TYR A 101 -16.98 32.02 7.38
N LYS A 102 -18.29 31.80 7.53
CA LYS A 102 -19.21 32.61 8.35
C LYS A 102 -19.62 31.90 9.65
N GLY A 103 -18.87 30.89 10.06
CA GLY A 103 -19.04 30.24 11.36
C GLY A 103 -18.25 30.91 12.48
N GLU A 104 -18.35 30.37 13.68
CA GLU A 104 -17.59 30.78 14.88
C GLU A 104 -16.51 29.77 15.30
N SER A 105 -16.41 28.64 14.59
CA SER A 105 -15.49 27.54 14.90
C SER A 105 -14.76 27.08 13.65
N ARG A 106 -13.46 26.75 13.81
CA ARG A 106 -12.63 26.18 12.74
C ARG A 106 -11.56 25.25 13.31
N ARG A 107 -11.16 24.21 12.58
CA ARG A 107 -9.97 23.42 12.94
C ARG A 107 -8.69 24.20 12.69
N LEU A 108 -7.66 23.96 13.49
CA LEU A 108 -6.31 24.43 13.18
C LEU A 108 -5.76 23.70 11.95
N PHE A 109 -4.95 24.38 11.14
CA PHE A 109 -4.15 23.73 10.11
C PHE A 109 -2.67 23.98 10.39
N SER A 110 -1.91 22.90 10.54
CA SER A 110 -0.52 22.94 11.00
C SER A 110 -0.34 23.79 12.28
N GLY A 111 -1.30 23.74 13.21
CA GLY A 111 -1.29 24.50 14.45
C GLY A 111 -1.43 26.01 14.28
N LYS A 112 -2.08 26.50 13.21
CA LYS A 112 -2.40 27.92 13.00
C LYS A 112 -3.89 28.11 12.72
N PRO A 113 -4.51 29.13 13.32
CA PRO A 113 -5.77 29.69 12.86
C PRO A 113 -5.61 31.17 12.45
N LEU A 114 -6.64 31.68 11.78
CA LEU A 114 -6.88 33.09 11.48
C LEU A 114 -8.30 33.44 11.94
N ALA A 115 -8.47 34.60 12.57
CA ALA A 115 -9.78 35.14 12.90
C ALA A 115 -9.86 36.61 12.46
N VAL A 116 -10.82 36.93 11.61
CA VAL A 116 -11.01 38.30 11.13
C VAL A 116 -12.04 38.99 12.02
N VAL A 117 -11.65 40.10 12.65
CA VAL A 117 -12.53 40.85 13.57
C VAL A 117 -12.74 42.26 13.01
N ALA A 118 -13.99 42.66 12.89
CA ALA A 118 -14.36 44.02 12.51
C ALA A 118 -14.78 44.82 13.74
N SER A 119 -14.37 46.08 13.83
CA SER A 119 -14.86 47.00 14.85
C SER A 119 -16.30 47.43 14.55
N ALA A 120 -17.04 47.78 15.59
CA ALA A 120 -18.28 48.54 15.47
C ALA A 120 -17.99 50.05 15.32
N ALA A 121 -19.03 50.85 15.12
CA ALA A 121 -18.90 52.31 15.08
C ALA A 121 -18.60 52.91 16.47
N GLU A 122 -18.93 52.19 17.53
CA GLU A 122 -18.73 52.59 18.91
C GLU A 122 -17.30 52.35 19.38
N ALA A 123 -16.82 53.24 20.24
CA ALA A 123 -15.56 53.06 20.94
C ALA A 123 -15.75 52.20 22.20
N GLY A 124 -14.71 51.47 22.58
CA GLY A 124 -14.73 50.64 23.78
C GLY A 124 -13.81 49.44 23.70
N ASP A 125 -13.76 48.66 24.78
CA ASP A 125 -12.91 47.49 24.87
C ASP A 125 -13.57 46.28 24.23
N VAL A 126 -12.82 45.61 23.35
CA VAL A 126 -13.22 44.40 22.63
C VAL A 126 -12.42 43.23 23.18
N VAL A 127 -13.10 42.16 23.60
CA VAL A 127 -12.46 40.94 24.10
C VAL A 127 -12.68 39.81 23.10
N VAL A 128 -11.59 39.27 22.57
CA VAL A 128 -11.61 38.09 21.70
C VAL A 128 -11.21 36.88 22.53
N ARG A 129 -12.08 35.88 22.63
CA ARG A 129 -11.84 34.64 23.37
C ARG A 129 -11.76 33.45 22.42
N ALA A 130 -10.76 32.60 22.62
CA ALA A 130 -10.58 31.34 21.89
C ALA A 130 -10.67 30.15 22.84
N VAL A 131 -11.53 29.18 22.52
CA VAL A 131 -11.80 27.98 23.33
C VAL A 131 -11.68 26.72 22.48
N SER A 132 -11.11 25.66 23.06
CA SER A 132 -10.99 24.34 22.43
C SER A 132 -11.06 23.25 23.51
N PRO A 133 -11.79 22.14 23.28
CA PRO A 133 -11.87 21.04 24.24
C PRO A 133 -10.49 20.51 24.65
N GLY A 134 -10.31 20.25 25.94
CA GLY A 134 -9.05 19.75 26.51
C GLY A 134 -7.88 20.76 26.50
N LEU A 135 -8.12 22.03 26.16
CA LEU A 135 -7.12 23.10 26.19
C LEU A 135 -7.58 24.25 27.08
N ARG A 136 -6.61 24.96 27.68
CA ARG A 136 -6.90 26.20 28.40
C ARG A 136 -7.30 27.30 27.41
N SER A 137 -8.38 28.03 27.71
CA SER A 137 -8.82 29.17 26.90
C SER A 137 -7.76 30.28 26.82
N GLY A 138 -7.78 31.03 25.72
CA GLY A 138 -6.97 32.21 25.50
C GLY A 138 -7.85 33.44 25.26
N GLU A 139 -7.39 34.60 25.71
CA GLU A 139 -8.09 35.87 25.56
C GLU A 139 -7.15 36.95 25.04
N LEU A 140 -7.69 37.87 24.25
CA LEU A 140 -7.00 39.02 23.72
C LEU A 140 -7.91 40.25 23.85
N GLY A 141 -7.43 41.26 24.58
CA GLY A 141 -8.06 42.57 24.67
C GLY A 141 -7.61 43.48 23.53
N LEU A 142 -8.56 44.16 22.92
CA LEU A 142 -8.40 45.16 21.87
C LEU A 142 -9.19 46.41 22.27
N THR A 143 -8.86 47.56 21.70
CA THR A 143 -9.60 48.80 21.93
C THR A 143 -10.13 49.32 20.59
N SER A 144 -11.45 49.41 20.47
CA SER A 144 -12.12 50.12 19.37
C SER A 144 -12.03 51.62 19.62
N VAL A 145 -11.58 52.37 18.62
CA VAL A 145 -11.49 53.84 18.67
C VAL A 145 -12.44 54.45 17.65
N PRO A 146 -13.02 55.63 17.91
CA PRO A 146 -13.88 56.30 16.94
C PRO A 146 -13.12 56.56 15.63
N PRO A 147 -13.81 56.54 14.47
CA PRO A 147 -13.20 56.99 13.23
C PRO A 147 -12.74 58.45 13.38
N LEU A 148 -11.56 58.78 12.84
CA LEU A 148 -11.14 60.17 12.74
C LEU A 148 -12.17 60.93 11.89
N PRO A 149 -12.56 62.17 12.28
CA PRO A 149 -13.37 63.00 11.41
C PRO A 149 -12.63 63.19 10.08
N ALA A 150 -13.34 63.01 8.97
CA ALA A 150 -12.78 63.32 7.66
C ALA A 150 -12.44 64.81 7.64
N ASN A 151 -11.16 65.16 7.53
CA ASN A 151 -10.78 66.53 7.27
C ASN A 151 -11.37 66.89 5.91
N GLY A 152 -12.25 67.90 5.89
CA GLY A 152 -13.02 68.25 4.71
C GLY A 152 -12.14 68.51 3.48
N GLY A 153 -12.65 68.10 2.32
CA GLY A 153 -12.11 68.46 1.02
C GLY A 153 -11.27 67.39 0.33
N ASP A 154 -11.73 66.15 0.32
CA ASP A 154 -11.57 65.22 -0.81
C ASP A 154 -12.53 64.04 -0.57
N ASP A 155 -13.39 63.76 -1.56
CA ASP A 155 -14.27 62.60 -1.58
C ASP A 155 -13.41 61.32 -1.68
N GLU A 156 -12.80 60.90 -0.58
CA GLU A 156 -12.21 59.58 -0.47
C GLU A 156 -13.36 58.57 -0.42
N ILE A 157 -13.76 58.10 -1.62
CA ILE A 157 -14.79 57.10 -1.83
C ILE A 157 -14.52 55.92 -0.90
N THR A 158 -15.28 55.86 0.19
CA THR A 158 -15.18 54.76 1.13
C THR A 158 -15.95 53.58 0.53
N LEU A 159 -15.25 52.73 -0.21
CA LEU A 159 -15.82 51.63 -1.01
C LEU A 159 -16.55 50.53 -0.20
N TYR A 160 -16.60 50.64 1.12
CA TYR A 160 -17.26 49.66 1.99
C TYR A 160 -18.23 50.39 2.92
N GLY A 161 -19.51 50.42 2.55
CA GLY A 161 -20.59 50.70 3.48
C GLY A 161 -20.59 49.66 4.61
N ILE A 162 -20.96 50.08 5.82
CA ILE A 162 -21.27 49.17 6.92
C ILE A 162 -22.57 48.47 6.53
N GLY A 163 -22.47 47.46 5.66
CA GLY A 163 -23.59 46.58 5.39
C GLY A 163 -23.98 45.89 6.68
N SER A 164 -25.28 45.90 6.99
CA SER A 164 -25.89 44.99 7.96
C SER A 164 -25.44 43.57 7.59
N ALA A 165 -24.46 43.05 8.31
CA ALA A 165 -23.99 41.69 8.10
C ALA A 165 -25.04 40.77 8.72
N ALA A 166 -25.53 39.81 7.93
CA ALA A 166 -26.37 38.74 8.45
C ALA A 166 -25.69 38.11 9.69
N PRO A 167 -26.46 37.69 10.72
CA PRO A 167 -25.92 36.96 11.85
C PRO A 167 -25.06 35.78 11.38
N LEU A 168 -23.98 35.47 12.10
CA LEU A 168 -23.23 34.24 11.87
C LEU A 168 -24.21 33.07 11.99
N GLU A 169 -24.18 32.13 11.04
CA GLU A 169 -25.04 30.96 11.08
C GLU A 169 -24.67 30.10 12.30
N THR A 170 -25.54 30.08 13.29
CA THR A 170 -25.43 29.25 14.50
C THR A 170 -26.59 28.26 14.48
N GLY A 171 -26.39 27.12 13.82
CA GLY A 171 -27.37 26.04 13.86
C GLY A 171 -27.47 25.42 15.27
N PRO A 172 -28.66 25.03 15.74
CA PRO A 172 -28.84 24.48 17.09
C PRO A 172 -28.04 23.18 17.34
N ASN A 173 -27.70 22.41 16.30
CA ASN A 173 -26.88 21.18 16.40
C ASN A 173 -25.37 21.41 16.37
N THR A 174 -24.89 22.65 16.17
CA THR A 174 -23.45 22.90 15.99
C THR A 174 -22.68 22.89 17.32
N MET A 175 -23.35 23.17 18.43
CA MET A 175 -22.71 23.31 19.75
C MET A 175 -22.29 21.97 20.38
N GLU A 176 -23.13 20.93 20.32
CA GLU A 176 -22.85 19.61 20.93
C GLU A 176 -21.81 18.82 20.13
N VAL A 177 -21.88 18.88 18.79
CA VAL A 177 -20.92 18.23 17.88
C VAL A 177 -19.50 18.82 18.00
N GLN A 178 -19.38 20.09 18.39
CA GLN A 178 -18.09 20.78 18.57
C GLN A 178 -17.42 20.50 19.93
N ALA A 179 -18.18 20.14 20.96
CA ALA A 179 -17.65 19.89 22.30
C ALA A 179 -16.88 18.56 22.41
N ALA A 180 -17.16 17.60 21.51
CA ALA A 180 -16.53 16.28 21.48
C ALA A 180 -15.41 16.15 20.41
N ASP A 181 -15.04 17.20 19.67
CA ASP A 181 -14.02 17.13 18.60
C ASP A 181 -12.58 17.21 19.17
N ILE A 182 -12.13 16.13 19.80
CA ILE A 182 -10.73 15.96 20.27
C ILE A 182 -9.95 15.11 19.26
N PRO A 183 -9.09 15.71 18.41
CA PRO A 183 -8.37 14.96 17.40
C PRO A 183 -7.19 14.17 17.97
N VAL A 184 -6.85 13.06 17.30
CA VAL A 184 -5.59 12.32 17.50
C VAL A 184 -4.43 13.20 17.07
N ARG A 185 -3.42 13.35 17.94
CA ARG A 185 -2.24 14.21 17.74
C ARG A 185 -0.97 13.42 17.48
N LYS A 186 -0.90 12.18 17.99
CA LYS A 186 0.19 11.23 17.79
C LYS A 186 -0.37 9.81 17.87
N LEU A 187 0.10 8.95 16.97
CA LEU A 187 0.03 7.50 17.12
C LEU A 187 1.40 7.02 17.61
N GLU A 188 1.41 6.15 18.60
CA GLU A 188 2.62 5.55 19.15
C GLU A 188 2.53 4.04 19.01
N ILE A 189 3.30 3.48 18.08
CA ILE A 189 3.39 2.03 17.91
C ILE A 189 4.33 1.49 19.00
N LEU A 190 3.84 0.50 19.73
CA LEU A 190 4.53 -0.18 20.82
C LEU A 190 4.78 -1.63 20.40
N CYS A 191 6.02 -2.08 20.54
CA CYS A 191 6.45 -3.44 20.26
C CYS A 191 7.16 -4.00 21.51
N PRO A 192 6.39 -4.53 22.48
CA PRO A 192 6.93 -4.92 23.79
C PRO A 192 7.99 -6.03 23.69
N GLU A 193 7.87 -6.91 22.71
CA GLU A 193 8.78 -8.04 22.47
C GLU A 193 10.00 -7.65 21.61
N GLY A 194 10.11 -6.37 21.23
CA GLY A 194 11.19 -5.87 20.37
C GLY A 194 10.89 -6.01 18.88
N ASN A 195 11.58 -5.21 18.08
CA ASN A 195 11.34 -5.08 16.64
C ASN A 195 12.25 -5.99 15.79
N ARG A 196 12.69 -7.12 16.34
CA ARG A 196 13.60 -8.08 15.69
C ARG A 196 13.08 -9.51 15.78
N PRO A 197 12.09 -9.88 14.94
CA PRO A 197 11.66 -11.27 14.82
C PRO A 197 12.83 -12.18 14.45
N HIS A 198 12.83 -13.39 15.00
CA HIS A 198 13.86 -14.41 14.77
C HIS A 198 13.21 -15.82 14.73
N PRO A 199 13.94 -16.88 14.37
CA PRO A 199 13.35 -18.20 14.13
C PRO A 199 12.53 -18.77 15.28
N ASP A 200 12.95 -18.53 16.52
CA ASP A 200 12.27 -19.00 17.75
C ASP A 200 11.07 -18.12 18.16
N GLN A 201 10.94 -16.93 17.55
CA GLN A 201 9.86 -15.97 17.80
C GLN A 201 9.49 -15.24 16.51
N ARG A 202 8.75 -15.95 15.65
CA ARG A 202 8.34 -15.46 14.33
C ARG A 202 7.16 -14.48 14.40
N SER A 203 6.29 -14.65 15.40
CA SER A 203 5.12 -13.82 15.60
C SER A 203 5.34 -12.88 16.76
N ILE A 204 5.22 -11.58 16.50
CA ILE A 204 5.37 -10.53 17.53
C ILE A 204 4.10 -9.69 17.63
N PRO A 205 3.54 -9.51 18.84
CA PRO A 205 2.42 -8.64 19.07
C PRO A 205 2.89 -7.17 19.08
N ILE A 206 2.08 -6.33 18.47
CA ILE A 206 2.23 -4.88 18.45
C ILE A 206 0.92 -4.22 18.85
N ARG A 207 1.01 -2.99 19.37
CA ARG A 207 -0.18 -2.19 19.66
C ARG A 207 0.08 -0.72 19.39
N VAL A 208 -0.97 0.04 19.12
CA VAL A 208 -0.90 1.50 18.98
C VAL A 208 -1.54 2.17 20.18
N ARG A 209 -0.88 3.23 20.68
CA ARG A 209 -1.46 4.16 21.65
C ARG A 209 -1.77 5.48 20.96
N LEU A 210 -3.01 5.92 21.07
CA LEU A 210 -3.45 7.23 20.60
C LEU A 210 -3.20 8.30 21.67
N HIS A 211 -2.79 9.48 21.22
CA HIS A 211 -2.55 10.61 22.09
C HIS A 211 -3.34 11.84 21.60
N PRO A 212 -4.20 12.45 22.44
CA PRO A 212 -4.53 12.02 23.79
C PRO A 212 -5.39 10.73 23.81
N ALA A 213 -5.50 10.07 24.96
CA ALA A 213 -6.21 8.78 25.08
C ALA A 213 -7.74 8.91 24.92
N ASP A 214 -8.28 10.10 25.16
CA ASP A 214 -9.69 10.49 25.03
C ASP A 214 -9.99 11.11 23.65
N ALA A 215 -9.16 10.85 22.64
CA ALA A 215 -9.41 11.33 21.29
C ALA A 215 -10.73 10.74 20.73
N ALA A 216 -11.49 11.57 20.03
CA ALA A 216 -12.82 11.25 19.53
C ALA A 216 -12.82 10.33 18.30
N TYR A 217 -11.65 10.09 17.71
CA TYR A 217 -11.47 9.30 16.49
C TYR A 217 -10.55 8.10 16.79
N PRO A 218 -11.06 7.03 17.41
CA PRO A 218 -10.25 5.90 17.82
C PRO A 218 -9.84 4.99 16.66
N ASP A 219 -10.50 5.07 15.51
CA ASP A 219 -10.25 4.16 14.40
C ASP A 219 -8.85 4.30 13.80
N VAL A 220 -8.22 3.15 13.56
CA VAL A 220 -6.89 3.03 12.98
C VAL A 220 -6.88 1.98 11.87
N GLN A 221 -5.93 2.14 10.94
CA GLN A 221 -5.68 1.22 9.85
C GLN A 221 -4.21 0.80 9.88
N TRP A 222 -3.97 -0.50 9.80
CA TRP A 222 -2.63 -1.07 9.83
C TRP A 222 -2.21 -1.57 8.45
N ARG A 223 -0.93 -1.40 8.12
CA ARG A 223 -0.29 -1.98 6.94
C ARG A 223 1.15 -2.36 7.24
N ILE A 224 1.67 -3.33 6.51
CA ILE A 224 3.08 -3.73 6.53
C ILE A 224 3.66 -3.52 5.14
N THR A 225 4.74 -2.75 5.04
CA THR A 225 5.29 -2.36 3.73
C THR A 225 6.81 -2.51 3.67
N ASN A 226 7.37 -2.54 2.47
CA ASN A 226 8.79 -2.26 2.26
C ASN A 226 9.09 -0.76 2.47
N ALA A 227 10.37 -0.36 2.28
CA ALA A 227 10.80 1.04 2.43
C ALA A 227 10.07 2.01 1.48
N ALA A 228 9.73 1.54 0.27
CA ALA A 228 9.01 2.30 -0.75
C ALA A 228 7.49 2.42 -0.47
N GLY A 229 6.96 1.73 0.53
CA GLY A 229 5.53 1.76 0.86
C GLY A 229 4.67 0.80 0.03
N VAL A 230 5.27 -0.23 -0.56
CA VAL A 230 4.59 -1.37 -1.20
C VAL A 230 4.32 -2.46 -0.16
N ASP A 231 3.17 -3.13 -0.21
CA ASP A 231 2.74 -4.11 0.81
C ASP A 231 3.67 -5.32 0.86
N ALA A 232 4.40 -5.49 1.97
CA ALA A 232 5.50 -6.44 2.10
C ALA A 232 5.04 -7.89 1.95
N ASN A 233 5.82 -8.70 1.23
CA ASN A 233 5.62 -10.15 1.08
C ASN A 233 6.38 -10.99 2.13
N ILE A 234 7.31 -10.37 2.88
CA ILE A 234 8.19 -11.08 3.81
C ILE A 234 7.63 -11.16 5.25
N ALA A 235 6.42 -10.64 5.47
CA ALA A 235 5.71 -10.71 6.74
C ALA A 235 4.20 -10.49 6.55
N THR A 236 3.38 -11.15 7.36
CA THR A 236 1.92 -10.96 7.39
C THR A 236 1.48 -10.18 8.62
N LEU A 237 0.28 -9.63 8.56
CA LEU A 237 -0.28 -8.78 9.60
C LEU A 237 -1.74 -9.16 9.88
N GLN A 238 -1.99 -9.63 11.10
CA GLN A 238 -3.35 -9.86 11.63
C GLN A 238 -3.72 -8.70 12.54
N THR A 239 -4.87 -8.07 12.33
CA THR A 239 -5.24 -6.82 12.99
C THR A 239 -6.50 -6.99 13.84
N ASN A 240 -6.52 -6.32 14.99
CA ASN A 240 -7.66 -6.27 15.89
C ASN A 240 -7.72 -4.89 16.57
N GLY A 241 -8.33 -3.91 15.89
CA GLY A 241 -8.42 -2.54 16.38
C GLY A 241 -7.05 -1.92 16.66
N HIS A 242 -6.75 -1.65 17.94
CA HIS A 242 -5.49 -1.05 18.38
C HIS A 242 -4.35 -2.05 18.54
N GLU A 243 -4.60 -3.34 18.32
CA GLU A 243 -3.62 -4.40 18.41
C GLU A 243 -3.42 -5.06 17.04
N ALA A 244 -2.23 -5.61 16.81
CA ALA A 244 -1.96 -6.45 15.66
C ALA A 244 -0.86 -7.45 15.99
N VAL A 245 -0.82 -8.55 15.24
CA VAL A 245 0.24 -9.55 15.31
C VAL A 245 0.94 -9.58 13.95
N VAL A 246 2.26 -9.39 13.98
CA VAL A 246 3.11 -9.50 12.80
C VAL A 246 3.74 -10.88 12.80
N THR A 247 3.63 -11.62 11.70
CA THR A 247 4.30 -12.91 11.54
C THR A 247 5.34 -12.80 10.44
N ALA A 248 6.61 -12.99 10.80
CA ALA A 248 7.73 -12.97 9.88
C ALA A 248 7.77 -14.23 9.01
N LEU A 249 7.92 -14.04 7.70
CA LEU A 249 7.97 -15.11 6.69
C LEU A 249 9.36 -15.27 6.06
N GLY A 250 10.14 -14.19 5.99
CA GLY A 250 11.51 -14.24 5.48
C GLY A 250 12.33 -13.01 5.84
N ASP A 251 13.62 -13.11 5.59
CA ASP A 251 14.63 -12.13 5.98
C ASP A 251 14.46 -10.79 5.24
N GLY A 252 14.71 -9.70 5.96
CA GLY A 252 14.67 -8.35 5.43
C GLY A 252 14.04 -7.33 6.38
N ASN A 253 13.91 -6.09 5.89
CA ASN A 253 13.31 -5.01 6.66
C ASN A 253 11.88 -4.76 6.21
N VAL A 254 10.96 -4.70 7.17
CA VAL A 254 9.56 -4.32 6.95
C VAL A 254 9.20 -3.12 7.81
N TYR A 255 8.22 -2.36 7.34
CA TYR A 255 7.76 -1.13 7.98
C TYR A 255 6.29 -1.28 8.33
N ILE A 256 6.01 -1.32 9.62
CA ILE A 256 4.65 -1.28 10.14
C ILE A 256 4.18 0.16 10.07
N ARG A 257 3.01 0.37 9.45
CA ARG A 257 2.36 1.66 9.33
C ARG A 257 1.00 1.58 10.02
N CYS A 258 0.75 2.50 10.95
CA CYS A 258 -0.55 2.66 11.61
C CYS A 258 -1.07 4.06 11.30
N ALA A 259 -2.22 4.15 10.66
CA ALA A 259 -2.81 5.40 10.18
C ALA A 259 -4.18 5.66 10.81
N THR A 260 -4.58 6.93 10.89
CA THR A 260 -5.94 7.34 11.25
C THR A 260 -6.44 8.43 10.32
N ASN A 261 -7.75 8.40 10.06
CA ASN A 261 -8.42 9.42 9.26
C ASN A 261 -8.77 10.67 10.08
N ASN A 262 -8.76 10.56 11.41
CA ASN A 262 -8.94 11.68 12.34
C ASN A 262 -10.19 12.56 12.05
N GLY A 263 -11.31 11.90 11.76
CA GLY A 263 -12.58 12.54 11.42
C GLY A 263 -12.70 13.07 9.99
N SER A 264 -11.87 12.58 9.06
CA SER A 264 -12.01 12.87 7.62
C SER A 264 -12.19 11.61 6.77
N ASP A 265 -12.38 11.77 5.46
CA ASP A 265 -12.49 10.68 4.48
C ASP A 265 -11.12 10.10 4.07
N LYS A 266 -10.02 10.76 4.45
CA LYS A 266 -8.65 10.41 4.06
C LYS A 266 -7.74 10.26 5.27
N ILE A 267 -6.62 9.56 5.10
CA ILE A 267 -5.59 9.46 6.13
C ILE A 267 -5.01 10.84 6.41
N LYS A 268 -5.06 11.28 7.68
CA LYS A 268 -4.51 12.58 8.12
C LYS A 268 -3.25 12.45 8.97
N LEU A 269 -3.05 11.30 9.62
CA LEU A 269 -1.89 11.04 10.46
C LEU A 269 -1.52 9.56 10.39
N TYR A 270 -0.22 9.27 10.38
CA TYR A 270 0.28 7.92 10.53
C TYR A 270 1.57 7.88 11.37
N ALA A 271 1.82 6.73 11.98
CA ALA A 271 3.10 6.38 12.58
C ALA A 271 3.71 5.20 11.80
N GLN A 272 5.03 5.11 11.85
CA GLN A 272 5.79 4.04 11.21
C GLN A 272 6.82 3.46 12.19
N MET A 273 7.03 2.14 12.15
CA MET A 273 8.06 1.43 12.90
C MET A 273 8.74 0.40 11.99
N GLU A 274 10.08 0.39 11.98
CA GLU A 274 10.88 -0.60 11.25
C GLU A 274 11.05 -1.88 12.08
N LEU A 275 10.86 -3.02 11.44
CA LEU A 275 11.18 -4.36 11.93
C LEU A 275 12.30 -4.95 11.08
N GLN A 276 13.25 -5.60 11.74
CA GLN A 276 14.40 -6.26 11.10
C GLN A 276 14.27 -7.76 11.30
N ILE A 277 13.98 -8.49 10.23
CA ILE A 277 13.79 -9.94 10.25
C ILE A 277 15.07 -10.60 9.77
N ALA A 278 15.59 -11.56 10.54
CA ALA A 278 16.80 -12.30 10.18
C ALA A 278 16.73 -13.76 10.65
N GLY A 279 17.39 -14.64 9.90
CA GLY A 279 17.56 -16.06 10.24
C GLY A 279 16.41 -16.97 9.78
N LEU A 280 15.42 -16.44 9.06
CA LEU A 280 14.30 -17.20 8.48
C LEU A 280 14.57 -17.66 7.05
N GLY A 281 15.63 -17.16 6.40
CA GLY A 281 15.90 -17.42 5.00
C GLY A 281 15.28 -16.38 4.08
N GLN A 282 15.63 -16.40 2.80
CA GLN A 282 15.20 -15.36 1.86
C GLN A 282 13.76 -15.59 1.40
N ALA A 283 12.93 -14.55 1.49
CA ALA A 283 11.60 -14.58 0.92
C ALA A 283 11.64 -14.51 -0.62
N HIS A 284 10.75 -15.27 -1.25
CA HIS A 284 10.55 -15.32 -2.69
C HIS A 284 9.36 -14.44 -3.11
N LEU A 285 9.34 -14.02 -4.37
CA LEU A 285 8.15 -13.42 -4.98
C LEU A 285 7.27 -14.55 -5.54
N ASN A 286 6.00 -14.58 -5.15
CA ASN A 286 5.02 -15.50 -5.72
C ASN A 286 4.47 -14.90 -7.04
N PRO A 287 4.78 -15.47 -8.22
CA PRO A 287 4.33 -14.94 -9.51
C PRO A 287 2.84 -15.17 -9.77
N TYR A 288 2.19 -16.06 -9.02
CA TYR A 288 0.76 -16.38 -9.18
C TYR A 288 -0.17 -15.36 -8.53
N GLU A 289 0.39 -14.53 -7.64
CA GLU A 289 -0.24 -13.31 -7.16
C GLU A 289 0.28 -12.10 -7.96
N PHE A 290 -0.42 -10.96 -7.86
CA PHE A 290 0.03 -9.76 -8.55
C PHE A 290 1.34 -9.22 -7.94
N VAL A 291 2.44 -9.30 -8.68
CA VAL A 291 3.74 -8.77 -8.30
C VAL A 291 3.87 -7.33 -8.82
N SER A 292 3.77 -6.36 -7.91
CA SER A 292 3.95 -4.95 -8.25
C SER A 292 5.35 -4.65 -8.77
N ALA A 293 5.47 -3.82 -9.82
CA ALA A 293 6.76 -3.42 -10.35
C ALA A 293 7.59 -2.56 -9.39
N GLY A 294 6.98 -2.01 -8.34
CA GLY A 294 7.71 -1.39 -7.24
C GLY A 294 8.58 -2.36 -6.42
N TYR A 295 8.48 -3.68 -6.67
CA TYR A 295 9.38 -4.70 -6.13
C TYR A 295 10.64 -4.94 -6.97
N HIS A 296 10.88 -4.13 -7.99
CA HIS A 296 12.09 -4.26 -8.80
C HIS A 296 13.35 -4.20 -7.93
N SER A 297 14.37 -4.97 -8.30
CA SER A 297 15.62 -5.06 -7.55
C SER A 297 16.61 -3.94 -7.93
N GLU A 298 17.74 -3.90 -7.23
CA GLU A 298 18.84 -2.97 -7.50
C GLU A 298 19.52 -3.21 -8.84
N ALA A 299 19.34 -4.39 -9.46
CA ALA A 299 19.82 -4.67 -10.81
C ALA A 299 19.02 -3.94 -11.91
N SER A 300 17.90 -3.31 -11.54
CA SER A 300 17.09 -2.49 -12.43
C SER A 300 17.77 -1.17 -12.79
N ARG A 301 17.47 -0.63 -13.98
CA ARG A 301 18.12 0.58 -14.49
C ARG A 301 17.14 1.50 -15.20
N ASN A 302 17.38 2.80 -15.11
CA ASN A 302 16.65 3.85 -15.83
C ASN A 302 15.14 3.87 -15.54
N LEU A 303 14.78 3.69 -14.26
CA LEU A 303 13.40 3.69 -13.79
C LEU A 303 13.07 4.94 -12.97
N THR A 304 11.82 5.37 -13.07
CA THR A 304 11.20 6.38 -12.21
C THR A 304 9.90 5.82 -11.61
N ASN A 305 9.34 6.51 -10.61
CA ASN A 305 8.09 6.05 -10.01
C ASN A 305 6.92 6.11 -11.00
N GLY A 306 6.23 4.98 -11.16
CA GLY A 306 4.98 4.88 -11.88
C GLY A 306 3.76 5.13 -10.98
N ASN A 307 2.57 5.03 -11.57
CA ASN A 307 1.31 5.15 -10.84
C ASN A 307 1.02 3.84 -10.12
N GLU A 308 0.16 3.85 -9.10
CA GLU A 308 -0.26 2.62 -8.41
C GLU A 308 0.90 1.69 -7.98
N ARG A 309 2.04 2.27 -7.58
CA ARG A 309 3.27 1.53 -7.20
C ARG A 309 3.91 0.75 -8.36
N GLY A 310 3.60 1.07 -9.61
CA GLY A 310 4.35 0.62 -10.77
C GLY A 310 5.66 1.39 -10.96
N VAL A 311 6.32 1.13 -12.08
CA VAL A 311 7.53 1.84 -12.52
C VAL A 311 7.29 2.48 -13.88
N ALA A 312 7.99 3.57 -14.15
CA ALA A 312 8.02 4.23 -15.44
C ALA A 312 9.43 4.19 -16.04
N THR A 313 9.53 3.70 -17.28
CA THR A 313 10.80 3.57 -18.00
C THR A 313 11.27 4.91 -18.60
N ALA A 314 12.56 5.01 -18.88
CA ALA A 314 13.15 6.14 -19.59
C ALA A 314 12.63 6.23 -21.04
N ARG A 315 12.71 7.43 -21.62
CA ARG A 315 12.19 7.72 -22.96
C ARG A 315 13.10 7.24 -24.08
N ASP A 316 14.40 7.52 -23.97
CA ASP A 316 15.35 7.40 -25.07
C ASP A 316 16.47 6.37 -24.80
N GLU A 317 16.50 5.81 -23.59
CA GLU A 317 17.50 4.83 -23.16
C GLU A 317 16.86 3.48 -22.83
N GLU A 318 17.68 2.44 -22.88
CA GLU A 318 17.29 1.13 -22.37
C GLU A 318 16.95 1.22 -20.89
N SER A 319 15.76 0.74 -20.55
CA SER A 319 15.30 0.55 -19.18
C SER A 319 15.18 -0.93 -18.91
N ARG A 320 15.61 -1.32 -17.70
CA ARG A 320 15.58 -2.71 -17.25
C ARG A 320 14.82 -2.78 -15.94
N ILE A 321 13.79 -3.60 -15.90
CA ILE A 321 13.00 -3.89 -14.70
C ILE A 321 13.31 -5.32 -14.30
N VAL A 322 13.99 -5.52 -13.17
CA VAL A 322 14.46 -6.83 -12.72
C VAL A 322 13.71 -7.24 -11.47
N PHE A 323 13.21 -8.47 -11.44
CA PHE A 323 12.68 -9.13 -10.26
C PHE A 323 13.57 -10.33 -9.97
N GLU A 324 14.04 -10.43 -8.73
CA GLU A 324 14.89 -11.54 -8.29
C GLU A 324 14.09 -12.48 -7.39
N LYS A 325 14.44 -13.77 -7.40
CA LYS A 325 13.87 -14.81 -6.52
C LYS A 325 12.36 -14.94 -6.69
N VAL A 326 11.91 -15.01 -7.94
CA VAL A 326 10.54 -15.34 -8.30
C VAL A 326 10.40 -16.85 -8.26
N ASP A 327 9.50 -17.37 -7.43
CA ASP A 327 9.30 -18.80 -7.21
C ASP A 327 8.11 -19.34 -8.01
N PHE A 328 8.39 -20.06 -9.08
CA PHE A 328 7.41 -20.70 -9.95
C PHE A 328 7.02 -22.12 -9.51
N GLY A 329 7.55 -22.62 -8.38
CA GLY A 329 7.33 -24.00 -7.96
C GLY A 329 7.88 -25.04 -8.95
N SER A 330 7.53 -26.31 -8.76
CA SER A 330 8.04 -27.43 -9.56
C SER A 330 7.47 -27.44 -10.99
N TYR A 331 6.17 -27.22 -11.14
CA TYR A 331 5.50 -27.31 -12.44
C TYR A 331 5.72 -26.09 -13.33
N GLY A 332 5.71 -24.90 -12.72
CA GLY A 332 5.96 -23.65 -13.40
C GLY A 332 4.77 -23.05 -14.15
N ALA A 333 5.03 -21.96 -14.86
CA ALA A 333 4.05 -21.31 -15.74
C ALA A 333 4.71 -20.62 -16.94
N ASP A 334 3.97 -20.55 -18.05
CA ASP A 334 4.37 -19.94 -19.31
C ASP A 334 3.48 -18.76 -19.72
N GLU A 335 2.35 -18.52 -19.05
CA GLU A 335 1.42 -17.45 -19.41
C GLU A 335 1.50 -16.28 -18.42
N ILE A 336 1.85 -15.10 -18.94
CA ILE A 336 2.11 -13.89 -18.17
C ILE A 336 1.19 -12.74 -18.58
N ALA A 337 0.59 -12.07 -17.60
CA ALA A 337 -0.20 -10.86 -17.73
C ALA A 337 0.63 -9.62 -17.33
N LEU A 338 0.64 -8.62 -18.20
CA LEU A 338 1.36 -7.36 -18.01
C LEU A 338 0.39 -6.17 -18.11
N PRO A 339 0.07 -5.49 -16.99
CA PRO A 339 -0.68 -4.24 -17.02
C PRO A 339 0.23 -3.07 -17.39
N VAL A 340 0.02 -2.52 -18.59
CA VAL A 340 0.85 -1.46 -19.17
C VAL A 340 0.03 -0.20 -19.43
N PHE A 341 0.60 0.95 -19.10
CA PHE A 341 0.10 2.26 -19.54
C PHE A 341 1.13 2.88 -20.49
N SER A 342 0.71 3.12 -21.73
CA SER A 342 1.48 3.83 -22.75
C SER A 342 0.88 5.22 -22.99
N LEU A 343 1.72 6.19 -23.35
CA LEU A 343 1.30 7.56 -23.67
C LEU A 343 0.62 7.66 -25.04
N ASP A 344 0.89 6.71 -25.93
CA ASP A 344 0.36 6.62 -27.29
C ASP A 344 -0.15 5.19 -27.59
N GLY A 345 -0.74 5.00 -28.77
CA GLY A 345 -1.24 3.72 -29.25
C GLY A 345 -0.29 2.96 -30.19
N GLU A 346 0.98 3.38 -30.29
CA GLU A 346 1.94 2.74 -31.19
C GLU A 346 2.34 1.37 -30.66
N ALA A 347 2.62 0.42 -31.56
CA ALA A 347 3.13 -0.89 -31.20
C ALA A 347 4.59 -0.80 -30.74
N PHE A 348 4.96 -1.58 -29.73
CA PHE A 348 6.35 -1.65 -29.29
C PHE A 348 6.73 -3.01 -28.70
N PRO A 349 8.01 -3.38 -28.80
CA PRO A 349 8.52 -4.61 -28.21
C PRO A 349 8.78 -4.46 -26.72
N ILE A 350 8.57 -5.55 -25.99
CA ILE A 350 9.00 -5.78 -24.61
C ILE A 350 9.81 -7.07 -24.64
N GLU A 351 11.10 -7.00 -24.30
CA GLU A 351 11.89 -8.22 -24.16
C GLU A 351 11.67 -8.81 -22.77
N ILE A 352 11.41 -10.11 -22.70
CA ILE A 352 11.23 -10.87 -21.46
C ILE A 352 12.40 -11.85 -21.35
N TRP A 353 13.11 -11.78 -20.23
CA TRP A 353 14.30 -12.56 -19.94
C TRP A 353 14.12 -13.40 -18.68
N GLU A 354 14.62 -14.63 -18.71
CA GLU A 354 14.94 -15.38 -17.51
C GLU A 354 16.39 -15.05 -17.12
N GLY A 355 16.59 -14.64 -15.87
CA GLY A 355 17.85 -14.08 -15.39
C GLY A 355 17.97 -12.57 -15.61
N ILE A 356 19.14 -12.05 -15.25
CA ILE A 356 19.49 -10.63 -15.38
C ILE A 356 20.30 -10.45 -16.68
N PRO A 357 19.83 -9.66 -17.67
CA PRO A 357 20.50 -9.57 -18.96
C PRO A 357 21.98 -9.17 -18.84
N GLY A 358 22.88 -9.99 -19.39
CA GLY A 358 24.33 -9.82 -19.31
C GLY A 358 25.02 -10.62 -18.19
N GLU A 359 24.27 -11.27 -17.31
CA GLU A 359 24.82 -12.25 -16.35
C GLU A 359 24.89 -13.66 -16.95
N GLN A 360 25.73 -14.51 -16.35
CA GLN A 360 25.88 -15.89 -16.78
C GLN A 360 24.58 -16.67 -16.55
N GLY A 361 24.10 -17.37 -17.58
CA GLY A 361 22.85 -18.14 -17.52
C GLY A 361 21.58 -17.32 -17.81
N ALA A 362 21.69 -16.01 -18.03
CA ALA A 362 20.55 -15.20 -18.46
C ALA A 362 20.19 -15.46 -19.94
N GLU A 363 18.92 -15.72 -20.21
CA GLU A 363 18.40 -16.04 -21.54
C GLU A 363 17.21 -15.13 -21.88
N ARG A 364 17.17 -14.60 -23.11
CA ARG A 364 16.00 -13.90 -23.62
C ARG A 364 14.96 -14.92 -24.06
N LEU A 365 13.93 -15.11 -23.24
CA LEU A 365 12.83 -16.04 -23.52
C LEU A 365 12.02 -15.61 -24.74
N SER A 366 11.64 -14.33 -24.80
CA SER A 366 10.74 -13.85 -25.85
C SER A 366 10.84 -12.33 -26.02
N THR A 367 10.40 -11.86 -27.18
CA THR A 367 10.10 -10.45 -27.42
C THR A 367 8.64 -10.34 -27.80
N VAL A 368 7.84 -9.78 -26.90
CA VAL A 368 6.39 -9.64 -27.09
C VAL A 368 6.05 -8.23 -27.56
N THR A 369 5.00 -8.08 -28.35
CA THR A 369 4.54 -6.76 -28.81
C THR A 369 3.35 -6.30 -27.99
N TYR A 370 3.42 -5.09 -27.45
CA TYR A 370 2.28 -4.43 -26.84
C TYR A 370 1.71 -3.38 -27.79
N GLN A 371 0.39 -3.40 -28.01
CA GLN A 371 -0.32 -2.38 -28.77
C GLN A 371 -1.76 -2.26 -28.27
N LYS A 372 -2.09 -1.12 -27.64
CA LYS A 372 -3.46 -0.75 -27.24
C LYS A 372 -3.62 0.76 -27.34
N PRO A 373 -4.83 1.29 -27.59
CA PRO A 373 -5.06 2.73 -27.59
C PRO A 373 -4.69 3.33 -26.22
N SER A 374 -4.07 4.51 -26.24
CA SER A 374 -3.71 5.21 -25.02
C SER A 374 -4.97 5.58 -24.22
N ARG A 375 -5.00 5.17 -22.95
CA ARG A 375 -5.99 5.61 -21.96
C ARG A 375 -5.22 6.29 -20.85
N TRP A 376 -5.37 7.60 -20.75
CA TRP A 376 -4.58 8.42 -19.83
C TRP A 376 -4.67 7.88 -18.40
N ASN A 377 -3.51 7.58 -17.82
CA ASN A 377 -3.38 7.16 -16.43
C ASN A 377 -4.11 5.85 -16.08
N VAL A 378 -4.33 4.98 -17.08
CA VAL A 378 -5.02 3.69 -16.91
C VAL A 378 -4.13 2.57 -17.43
N TYR A 379 -3.84 1.61 -16.55
CA TYR A 379 -3.18 0.36 -16.94
C TYR A 379 -4.13 -0.53 -17.72
N GLN A 380 -3.65 -1.05 -18.85
CA GLN A 380 -4.36 -2.01 -19.67
C GLN A 380 -3.55 -3.30 -19.74
N GLU A 381 -4.18 -4.39 -19.32
CA GLU A 381 -3.53 -5.70 -19.26
C GLU A 381 -3.38 -6.31 -20.65
N ALA A 382 -2.21 -6.86 -20.95
CA ALA A 382 -1.98 -7.73 -22.10
C ALA A 382 -1.36 -9.04 -21.60
N THR A 383 -1.85 -10.16 -22.14
CA THR A 383 -1.42 -11.51 -21.77
C THR A 383 -0.58 -12.10 -22.88
N TYR A 384 0.50 -12.77 -22.51
CA TYR A 384 1.47 -13.36 -23.42
C TYR A 384 1.80 -14.79 -22.98
N ARG A 385 2.05 -15.66 -23.96
CA ARG A 385 2.54 -17.02 -23.72
C ARG A 385 4.02 -17.11 -24.09
N LEU A 386 4.83 -17.55 -23.15
CA LEU A 386 6.28 -17.76 -23.26
C LEU A 386 6.55 -19.09 -23.98
N PRO A 387 7.74 -19.27 -24.60
CA PRO A 387 8.05 -20.50 -25.34
C PRO A 387 8.22 -21.74 -24.45
N ARG A 388 8.44 -21.56 -23.15
CA ARG A 388 8.53 -22.63 -22.15
C ARG A 388 8.05 -22.12 -20.80
N ARG A 389 7.68 -23.07 -19.92
CA ARG A 389 7.37 -22.77 -18.53
C ARG A 389 8.63 -22.33 -17.80
N LEU A 390 8.51 -21.29 -17.00
CA LEU A 390 9.49 -20.94 -15.97
C LEU A 390 9.20 -21.77 -14.73
N GLN A 391 10.23 -22.38 -14.15
CA GLN A 391 10.15 -23.35 -13.05
C GLN A 391 11.18 -22.99 -11.97
N GLY A 392 10.90 -23.41 -10.74
CA GLY A 392 11.74 -23.16 -9.58
C GLY A 392 11.90 -21.67 -9.26
N ILE A 393 12.96 -21.35 -8.52
CA ILE A 393 13.29 -19.98 -8.13
C ILE A 393 14.26 -19.39 -9.14
N THR A 394 13.84 -18.33 -9.84
CA THR A 394 14.65 -17.66 -10.87
C THR A 394 14.49 -16.13 -10.81
N SER A 395 15.20 -15.41 -11.67
CA SER A 395 15.02 -13.97 -11.86
C SER A 395 14.25 -13.71 -13.16
N LEU A 396 13.42 -12.68 -13.17
CA LEU A 396 12.63 -12.27 -14.33
C LEU A 396 12.95 -10.82 -14.68
N SER A 397 13.35 -10.54 -15.92
CA SER A 397 13.68 -9.19 -16.36
C SER A 397 12.87 -8.75 -17.58
N PHE A 398 12.48 -7.48 -17.57
CA PHE A 398 11.86 -6.81 -18.71
C PHE A 398 12.79 -5.72 -19.25
N VAL A 399 13.07 -5.74 -20.55
CA VAL A 399 13.90 -4.73 -21.22
C VAL A 399 13.07 -3.95 -22.24
N LEU A 400 13.09 -2.62 -22.11
CA LEU A 400 12.33 -1.67 -22.93
C LEU A 400 13.21 -0.49 -23.35
N ARG A 401 12.93 0.11 -24.52
CA ARG A 401 13.67 1.29 -25.05
C ARG A 401 12.72 2.44 -25.38
N ARG A 402 11.69 2.63 -24.55
CA ARG A 402 10.72 3.72 -24.65
C ARG A 402 10.04 3.95 -23.32
N LYS A 403 9.44 5.13 -23.16
CA LYS A 403 8.68 5.48 -21.96
C LYS A 403 7.31 4.81 -21.95
N ILE A 404 7.11 3.93 -20.97
CA ILE A 404 5.83 3.35 -20.58
C ILE A 404 5.77 3.27 -19.06
N HIS A 405 4.59 2.97 -18.53
CA HIS A 405 4.41 2.62 -17.14
C HIS A 405 4.03 1.14 -17.06
N LEU A 406 4.78 0.35 -16.30
CA LEU A 406 4.45 -1.04 -15.99
C LEU A 406 3.97 -1.13 -14.55
N LYS A 407 2.76 -1.65 -14.31
CA LYS A 407 2.22 -1.80 -12.95
C LYS A 407 2.92 -2.91 -12.18
N GLY A 408 3.29 -3.98 -12.88
CA GLY A 408 3.74 -5.25 -12.33
C GLY A 408 3.53 -6.37 -13.33
N PHE A 409 3.51 -7.60 -12.85
CA PHE A 409 3.15 -8.78 -13.62
C PHE A 409 2.39 -9.79 -12.77
N GLN A 410 1.72 -10.73 -13.43
CA GLN A 410 1.14 -11.91 -12.80
C GLN A 410 1.23 -13.08 -13.79
N PHE A 411 1.57 -14.27 -13.32
CA PHE A 411 1.49 -15.50 -14.09
C PHE A 411 0.21 -16.25 -13.78
N ASN A 412 -0.34 -16.88 -14.80
CA ASN A 412 -1.48 -17.76 -14.62
C ASN A 412 -0.99 -19.11 -14.09
N MET A 413 -1.48 -19.49 -12.91
CA MET A 413 -1.15 -20.79 -12.30
C MET A 413 -1.73 -21.91 -13.15
N ALA A 414 -0.88 -22.80 -13.65
CA ALA A 414 -1.32 -23.96 -14.41
C ALA A 414 -1.68 -25.09 -13.45
N GLU A 415 -2.89 -25.63 -13.56
CA GLU A 415 -3.34 -26.76 -12.75
C GLU A 415 -2.71 -28.07 -13.27
N LYS A 416 -1.52 -28.44 -12.75
CA LYS A 416 -0.76 -29.64 -13.16
C LYS A 416 -1.65 -30.88 -13.24
N ALA A 417 -2.54 -31.08 -12.26
CA ALA A 417 -3.42 -32.24 -12.17
C ALA A 417 -4.34 -32.42 -13.39
N TYR A 418 -4.81 -31.32 -13.99
CA TYR A 418 -5.75 -31.33 -15.12
C TYR A 418 -5.08 -31.06 -16.48
N ALA A 419 -3.78 -30.76 -16.45
CA ALA A 419 -2.99 -30.60 -17.66
C ALA A 419 -2.80 -31.95 -18.37
N ARG A 420 -2.62 -31.88 -19.69
CA ARG A 420 -2.14 -33.03 -20.45
C ARG A 420 -0.64 -33.15 -20.22
N LEU A 421 -0.22 -34.18 -19.49
CA LEU A 421 1.17 -34.42 -19.10
C LEU A 421 1.79 -35.52 -19.96
N SER A 422 2.95 -35.25 -20.54
CA SER A 422 3.77 -36.29 -21.16
C SER A 422 4.26 -37.28 -20.10
N ALA A 423 4.41 -38.55 -20.49
CA ALA A 423 5.07 -39.54 -19.65
C ALA A 423 6.52 -39.16 -19.30
N LEU A 424 7.16 -38.35 -20.15
CA LEU A 424 8.52 -37.84 -19.94
C LEU A 424 8.60 -36.72 -18.90
N GLU A 425 7.47 -36.09 -18.56
CA GLU A 425 7.38 -35.09 -17.48
C GLU A 425 7.21 -35.75 -16.10
N ASN A 426 7.59 -37.02 -15.95
CA ASN A 426 7.58 -37.69 -14.65
C ASN A 426 8.63 -37.05 -13.73
N ASP A 427 8.29 -36.95 -12.45
CA ASP A 427 9.21 -36.48 -11.43
C ASP A 427 10.25 -37.56 -11.11
N ARG A 428 9.84 -38.84 -11.14
CA ARG A 428 10.73 -40.01 -11.00
C ARG A 428 10.23 -41.21 -11.80
N ILE A 429 11.16 -42.00 -12.33
CA ILE A 429 10.90 -43.30 -12.91
C ILE A 429 11.79 -44.36 -12.25
N TYR A 430 11.18 -45.46 -11.79
CA TYR A 430 11.86 -46.61 -11.19
C TYR A 430 11.51 -47.87 -11.97
N GLY A 431 12.40 -48.86 -12.00
CA GLY A 431 12.16 -50.16 -12.64
C GLY A 431 13.37 -50.62 -13.44
N ASP A 432 13.32 -51.86 -13.93
CA ASP A 432 14.44 -52.50 -14.63
C ASP A 432 14.25 -52.63 -16.15
N SER A 433 13.04 -52.40 -16.67
CA SER A 433 12.73 -52.51 -18.10
C SER A 433 11.87 -51.35 -18.63
N PHE A 434 12.51 -50.33 -19.20
CA PHE A 434 11.85 -49.26 -19.97
C PHE A 434 12.83 -48.60 -20.94
N THR A 435 12.32 -47.84 -21.90
CA THR A 435 13.11 -47.04 -22.86
C THR A 435 12.54 -45.63 -22.94
N LEU A 436 13.38 -44.62 -22.74
CA LEU A 436 13.00 -43.23 -22.96
C LEU A 436 13.13 -42.92 -24.45
N ALA A 437 12.02 -42.69 -25.13
CA ALA A 437 11.96 -42.23 -26.52
C ALA A 437 11.74 -40.70 -26.56
N ASP A 438 11.72 -40.11 -27.76
CA ASP A 438 11.62 -38.65 -27.94
C ASP A 438 10.31 -38.05 -27.40
N GLU A 439 9.20 -38.80 -27.47
CA GLU A 439 7.86 -38.31 -27.08
C GLU A 439 7.13 -39.20 -26.07
N ALA A 440 7.73 -40.32 -25.65
CA ALA A 440 7.05 -41.35 -24.85
C ALA A 440 8.04 -42.16 -24.01
N VAL A 441 7.51 -42.83 -22.99
CA VAL A 441 8.21 -43.92 -22.30
C VAL A 441 7.71 -45.24 -22.89
N GLU A 442 8.62 -45.96 -23.53
CA GLU A 442 8.35 -47.16 -24.32
C GLU A 442 8.88 -48.43 -23.65
N ASN A 443 8.37 -49.59 -24.09
CA ASN A 443 8.79 -50.91 -23.59
C ASN A 443 8.74 -51.00 -22.06
N ILE A 444 7.75 -50.36 -21.45
CA ILE A 444 7.49 -50.38 -20.02
C ILE A 444 7.13 -51.82 -19.65
N GLY A 445 8.06 -52.45 -18.93
CA GLY A 445 8.07 -53.86 -18.59
C GLY A 445 7.76 -54.10 -17.13
N ASN A 446 8.56 -54.96 -16.51
CA ASN A 446 8.32 -55.43 -15.16
C ASN A 446 8.65 -54.38 -14.10
N ASN A 447 7.74 -54.21 -13.14
CA ASN A 447 7.96 -53.43 -11.92
C ASN A 447 8.44 -51.98 -12.17
N VAL A 448 7.89 -51.34 -13.21
CA VAL A 448 8.19 -49.94 -13.52
C VAL A 448 7.18 -49.05 -12.80
N SER A 449 7.63 -47.94 -12.22
CA SER A 449 6.79 -46.93 -11.59
C SER A 449 7.13 -45.55 -12.13
N LEU A 450 6.15 -44.83 -12.68
CA LEU A 450 6.28 -43.42 -13.04
C LEU A 450 5.55 -42.57 -12.01
N VAL A 451 6.29 -41.71 -11.31
CA VAL A 451 5.80 -40.86 -10.21
C VAL A 451 5.60 -39.45 -10.71
N PHE A 452 4.43 -38.89 -10.43
CA PHE A 452 4.05 -37.51 -10.67
C PHE A 452 3.65 -36.87 -9.33
N GLU A 453 4.53 -36.05 -8.77
CA GLU A 453 4.35 -35.31 -7.52
C GLU A 453 3.53 -34.01 -7.78
N ASP A 454 3.10 -33.32 -6.71
CA ASP A 454 2.42 -32.02 -6.77
C ASP A 454 1.15 -31.96 -7.66
N MET A 455 0.34 -33.03 -7.65
CA MET A 455 -0.93 -33.10 -8.40
C MET A 455 -2.08 -32.65 -7.50
N ASP A 456 -2.46 -31.36 -7.58
CA ASP A 456 -3.60 -30.83 -6.84
C ASP A 456 -4.92 -30.89 -7.64
N PHE A 457 -5.83 -31.76 -7.20
CA PHE A 457 -7.17 -31.93 -7.77
C PHE A 457 -8.23 -31.03 -7.13
N GLY A 458 -7.84 -30.21 -6.14
CA GLY A 458 -8.74 -29.31 -5.42
C GLY A 458 -9.94 -30.01 -4.77
N GLU A 459 -10.94 -29.23 -4.36
CA GLU A 459 -12.17 -29.78 -3.76
C GLU A 459 -13.06 -30.46 -4.81
N ARG A 460 -13.06 -29.99 -6.05
CA ARG A 460 -13.91 -30.57 -7.11
C ARG A 460 -13.52 -32.03 -7.38
N GLY A 461 -12.22 -32.29 -7.40
CA GLY A 461 -11.66 -33.61 -7.71
C GLY A 461 -11.76 -33.97 -9.18
N SER A 462 -11.25 -35.16 -9.52
CA SER A 462 -11.36 -35.79 -10.84
C SER A 462 -11.90 -37.21 -10.68
N ALA A 463 -12.68 -37.66 -11.65
CA ALA A 463 -13.22 -39.02 -11.69
C ALA A 463 -12.94 -39.71 -13.04
N LYS A 464 -12.07 -39.13 -13.86
CA LYS A 464 -11.77 -39.64 -15.19
C LYS A 464 -10.29 -39.48 -15.52
N LEU A 465 -9.75 -40.50 -16.18
CA LEU A 465 -8.41 -40.48 -16.73
C LEU A 465 -8.48 -40.77 -18.23
N VAL A 466 -7.91 -39.87 -19.01
CA VAL A 466 -7.63 -40.10 -20.43
C VAL A 466 -6.14 -40.36 -20.57
N LEU A 467 -5.77 -41.48 -21.20
CA LEU A 467 -4.37 -41.80 -21.47
C LEU A 467 -4.17 -42.18 -22.93
N CYS A 468 -3.05 -41.73 -23.47
CA CYS A 468 -2.58 -42.12 -24.80
C CYS A 468 -1.39 -43.07 -24.64
N GLY A 469 -1.60 -44.30 -25.09
CA GLY A 469 -0.58 -45.34 -25.00
C GLY A 469 -0.77 -46.43 -26.04
N HIS A 470 0.19 -47.35 -26.09
CA HIS A 470 0.19 -48.50 -26.97
C HIS A 470 0.41 -49.76 -26.14
N SER A 471 -0.47 -50.75 -26.30
CA SER A 471 -0.32 -52.08 -25.69
C SER A 471 -0.16 -53.14 -26.78
N PRO A 472 1.04 -53.69 -26.97
CA PRO A 472 1.26 -54.86 -27.83
C PRO A 472 0.63 -56.14 -27.28
N SER A 473 0.33 -56.17 -25.97
CA SER A 473 -0.32 -57.29 -25.30
C SER A 473 -1.84 -57.20 -25.35
N ALA A 474 -2.52 -58.36 -25.26
CA ALA A 474 -3.98 -58.47 -25.34
C ALA A 474 -4.71 -57.52 -24.39
N ASN A 475 -4.29 -57.49 -23.12
CA ASN A 475 -4.68 -56.52 -22.11
C ASN A 475 -3.46 -56.18 -21.26
N ASN A 476 -3.33 -54.91 -20.88
CA ASN A 476 -2.31 -54.45 -19.93
C ASN A 476 -3.00 -53.75 -18.76
N THR A 477 -2.65 -54.16 -17.55
CA THR A 477 -3.23 -53.63 -16.32
C THR A 477 -2.32 -52.56 -15.74
N LEU A 478 -2.82 -51.32 -15.65
CA LEU A 478 -2.10 -50.21 -15.05
C LEU A 478 -2.66 -49.97 -13.65
N HIS A 479 -1.78 -49.99 -12.64
CA HIS A 479 -2.15 -49.63 -11.28
C HIS A 479 -1.86 -48.15 -11.06
N LEU A 480 -2.87 -47.40 -10.61
CA LEU A 480 -2.75 -46.01 -10.22
C LEU A 480 -2.72 -45.95 -8.70
N LEU A 481 -1.59 -45.53 -8.14
CA LEU A 481 -1.45 -45.25 -6.71
C LEU A 481 -1.54 -43.74 -6.49
N PHE A 482 -2.48 -43.33 -5.65
CA PHE A 482 -2.63 -41.95 -5.21
C PHE A 482 -2.20 -41.86 -3.75
N SER A 483 -1.31 -40.93 -3.45
CA SER A 483 -0.78 -40.73 -2.10
C SER A 483 -0.93 -39.27 -1.70
N GLY A 484 -1.73 -39.00 -0.66
CA GLY A 484 -2.01 -37.65 -0.19
C GLY A 484 -2.12 -37.57 1.33
N PRO A 485 -2.44 -36.39 1.88
CA PRO A 485 -2.54 -36.16 3.33
C PRO A 485 -3.58 -37.04 4.03
N GLU A 486 -4.63 -37.46 3.31
CA GLU A 486 -5.71 -38.30 3.82
C GLU A 486 -5.40 -39.81 3.75
N GLY A 487 -4.23 -40.18 3.22
CA GLY A 487 -3.77 -41.56 3.07
C GLY A 487 -3.50 -41.96 1.62
N GLU A 488 -3.34 -43.27 1.42
CA GLU A 488 -3.10 -43.86 0.11
C GLU A 488 -4.36 -44.54 -0.43
N SER A 489 -4.60 -44.41 -1.73
CA SER A 489 -5.64 -45.16 -2.44
C SER A 489 -5.09 -45.75 -3.74
N LYS A 490 -5.62 -46.91 -4.13
CA LYS A 490 -5.16 -47.65 -5.31
C LYS A 490 -6.32 -47.93 -6.23
N GLN A 491 -6.19 -47.58 -7.49
CA GLN A 491 -7.14 -47.86 -8.55
C GLN A 491 -6.47 -48.63 -9.68
N ILE A 492 -7.27 -49.28 -10.52
CA ILE A 492 -6.77 -50.14 -11.59
C ILE A 492 -7.53 -49.81 -12.87
N VAL A 493 -6.80 -49.66 -13.97
CA VAL A 493 -7.37 -49.52 -15.31
C VAL A 493 -6.79 -50.57 -16.25
N GLU A 494 -7.63 -51.11 -17.14
CA GLU A 494 -7.22 -52.13 -18.12
C GLU A 494 -7.16 -51.53 -19.53
N PHE A 495 -5.96 -51.43 -20.08
CA PHE A 495 -5.75 -50.97 -21.44
C PHE A 495 -5.65 -52.18 -22.38
N ALA A 496 -6.70 -52.42 -23.17
CA ALA A 496 -6.68 -53.50 -24.15
C ALA A 496 -5.69 -53.23 -25.30
N TYR A 497 -5.37 -54.28 -26.04
CA TYR A 497 -4.51 -54.24 -27.23
C TYR A 497 -4.83 -53.04 -28.14
N SER A 498 -3.78 -52.43 -28.67
CA SER A 498 -3.90 -51.43 -29.73
C SER A 498 -2.81 -51.62 -30.78
N ASP A 499 -3.13 -51.34 -32.03
CA ASP A 499 -2.13 -51.20 -33.09
C ASP A 499 -1.65 -49.75 -33.10
N GLY A 500 -0.50 -49.51 -32.47
CA GLY A 500 0.06 -48.18 -32.23
C GLY A 500 -0.61 -47.40 -31.08
N TYR A 501 -0.26 -46.11 -30.97
CA TYR A 501 -0.73 -45.21 -29.91
C TYR A 501 -2.23 -44.89 -30.06
N ARG A 502 -3.00 -45.15 -29.01
CA ARG A 502 -4.43 -44.86 -28.93
C ARG A 502 -4.78 -44.15 -27.64
N GLU A 503 -5.72 -43.21 -27.76
CA GLU A 503 -6.35 -42.57 -26.62
C GLU A 503 -7.47 -43.48 -26.08
N ARG A 504 -7.51 -43.66 -24.76
CA ARG A 504 -8.61 -44.32 -24.06
C ARG A 504 -8.99 -43.53 -22.82
N GLU A 505 -10.28 -43.54 -22.52
CA GLU A 505 -10.86 -42.92 -21.32
C GLU A 505 -11.25 -44.01 -20.33
N PHE A 506 -10.98 -43.75 -19.05
CA PHE A 506 -11.25 -44.64 -17.93
C PHE A 506 -12.00 -43.87 -16.85
N ASP A 507 -13.06 -44.48 -16.33
CA ASP A 507 -13.75 -43.99 -15.14
C ASP A 507 -12.94 -44.38 -13.89
N LEU A 508 -12.76 -43.42 -13.00
CA LEU A 508 -12.05 -43.56 -11.74
C LEU A 508 -12.98 -43.25 -10.57
N GLU A 509 -12.68 -43.82 -9.40
CA GLU A 509 -13.22 -43.28 -8.16
C GLU A 509 -12.67 -41.87 -7.95
N ARG A 510 -13.51 -40.96 -7.45
CA ARG A 510 -13.19 -39.54 -7.33
C ARG A 510 -11.95 -39.32 -6.46
N ILE A 511 -10.93 -38.67 -7.03
CA ILE A 511 -9.70 -38.24 -6.35
C ILE A 511 -9.76 -36.73 -6.13
N ALA A 512 -9.40 -36.24 -4.95
CA ALA A 512 -9.43 -34.82 -4.58
C ALA A 512 -8.19 -34.40 -3.79
N GLY A 513 -7.98 -33.09 -3.70
CA GLY A 513 -6.87 -32.45 -2.98
C GLY A 513 -5.48 -32.72 -3.58
N ALA A 514 -4.45 -32.40 -2.82
CA ALA A 514 -3.05 -32.61 -3.20
C ALA A 514 -2.67 -34.10 -3.12
N GLN A 515 -2.15 -34.63 -4.23
CA GLN A 515 -1.80 -36.04 -4.39
C GLN A 515 -0.44 -36.19 -5.09
N THR A 516 0.23 -37.30 -4.81
CA THR A 516 1.24 -37.89 -5.68
C THR A 516 0.58 -39.02 -6.46
N VAL A 517 0.67 -38.98 -7.79
CA VAL A 517 0.11 -40.01 -8.69
C VAL A 517 1.24 -40.89 -9.18
N THR A 518 1.17 -42.19 -8.93
CA THR A 518 2.15 -43.16 -9.42
C THR A 518 1.48 -44.19 -10.33
N PHE A 519 1.96 -44.28 -11.57
CA PHE A 519 1.61 -45.36 -12.49
C PHE A 519 2.54 -46.54 -12.25
N VAL A 520 2.01 -47.64 -11.73
CA VAL A 520 2.75 -48.87 -11.43
C VAL A 520 2.40 -49.96 -12.44
N PHE A 521 3.43 -50.45 -13.13
CA PHE A 521 3.39 -51.52 -14.11
C PHE A 521 3.98 -52.78 -13.48
N LEU A 522 3.11 -53.76 -13.19
CA LEU A 522 3.51 -55.01 -12.52
C LEU A 522 4.19 -56.00 -13.50
N PRO A 523 4.84 -57.06 -12.98
CA PRO A 523 5.44 -58.09 -13.81
C PRO A 523 4.47 -58.66 -14.86
N GLY A 524 4.93 -58.76 -16.11
CA GLY A 524 4.14 -59.18 -17.28
C GLY A 524 3.60 -58.01 -18.12
N SER A 525 3.81 -56.76 -17.69
CA SER A 525 3.43 -55.58 -18.49
C SER A 525 4.33 -55.44 -19.73
N HIS A 526 3.73 -55.01 -20.85
CA HIS A 526 4.44 -54.46 -22.00
C HIS A 526 3.62 -53.30 -22.54
N PHE A 527 4.02 -52.07 -22.19
CA PHE A 527 3.26 -50.85 -22.50
C PHE A 527 4.15 -49.74 -23.03
N HIS A 528 3.56 -48.83 -23.79
CA HIS A 528 4.18 -47.57 -24.16
C HIS A 528 3.23 -46.44 -23.74
N LEU A 529 3.69 -45.53 -22.87
CA LEU A 529 2.90 -44.40 -22.39
C LEU A 529 3.42 -43.11 -23.03
N LYS A 530 2.53 -42.39 -23.74
CA LYS A 530 2.87 -41.11 -24.36
C LYS A 530 2.49 -39.94 -23.48
N TRP A 531 1.22 -39.86 -23.07
CA TRP A 531 0.71 -38.82 -22.18
C TRP A 531 -0.56 -39.29 -21.45
N PHE A 532 -0.92 -38.57 -20.38
CA PHE A 532 -2.19 -38.73 -19.69
C PHE A 532 -2.80 -37.37 -19.28
N GLN A 533 -4.08 -37.37 -18.94
CA GLN A 533 -4.82 -36.20 -18.48
C GLN A 533 -5.99 -36.63 -17.59
N PHE A 534 -6.12 -36.02 -16.43
CA PHE A 534 -7.31 -36.18 -15.57
C PHE A 534 -8.42 -35.18 -15.94
N ARG A 535 -9.68 -35.56 -15.76
CA ARG A 535 -10.86 -34.75 -16.12
C ARG A 535 -11.97 -34.72 -15.06
#